data_AF-A0A8J6UPV2-F1
#
_entry.id   AF-A0A8J6UPV2-F1
#
_cell.length_a   1.000
_cell.length_b   1.000
_cell.length_c   1.000
_cell.angle_alpha   90.00
_cell.angle_beta   90.00
_cell.angle_gamma   90.00
#
_symmetry.space_group_name_H-M   'P 1'
#
loop_
_entity.id
_entity.type
_entity.pdbx_description
1 polymer ?
#
loop_
_entity_poly.entity_id
_entity_poly.type
_entity_poly.pdbx_seq_one_letter_code
_entity_poly.pdbx_strand_id
1 'polypeptide(L)'
;MNWLIYCLSRQMWWKPGCYGYTDDLAEAGLFSKEQADSIARDANVVTENEVALPEHLVKQQSSEPPLLVSELIELQTLQQGEIAARFVC
;
A
#
# COMPACT_ATOMS: atom_id res chain seq x y z
N MET A 1 18.06 -2.17 4.69
CA MET A 1 16.81 -1.51 5.13
C MET A 1 15.69 -2.21 4.42
N ASN A 2 14.73 -2.76 5.16
CA ASN A 2 13.73 -3.64 4.56
C ASN A 2 12.46 -2.86 4.22
N TRP A 3 11.77 -3.36 3.20
CA TRP A 3 10.50 -2.87 2.71
C TRP A 3 9.47 -3.98 2.76
N LEU A 4 8.24 -3.58 3.04
CA LEU A 4 7.05 -4.40 3.04
C LEU A 4 6.16 -3.96 1.89
N ILE A 5 5.28 -4.84 1.44
CA ILE A 5 4.28 -4.51 0.42
C ILE A 5 2.91 -4.68 1.07
N TYR A 6 2.08 -3.64 0.96
CA TYR A 6 0.73 -3.63 1.52
C TYR A 6 -0.29 -3.46 0.41
N CYS A 7 -1.31 -4.31 0.41
CA CYS A 7 -2.44 -4.22 -0.49
C CYS A 7 -3.52 -3.35 0.15
N LEU A 8 -3.74 -2.15 -0.39
CA LEU A 8 -4.77 -1.24 0.14
C LEU A 8 -6.18 -1.83 -0.01
N SER A 9 -6.44 -2.50 -1.13
CA SER A 9 -7.75 -3.07 -1.46
C SER A 9 -8.16 -4.19 -0.50
N ARG A 10 -7.19 -4.96 -0.03
CA ARG A 10 -7.41 -6.11 0.86
C ARG A 10 -7.10 -5.81 2.32
N GLN A 11 -6.39 -4.71 2.59
CA GLN A 11 -5.86 -4.36 3.90
C GLN A 11 -4.95 -5.44 4.48
N MET A 12 -4.06 -5.98 3.66
CA MET A 12 -3.19 -7.11 4.04
C MET A 12 -1.78 -6.96 3.46
N TRP A 13 -0.82 -7.62 4.09
CA TRP A 13 0.59 -7.66 3.70
C TRP A 13 0.88 -8.75 2.69
N TRP A 14 1.81 -8.49 1.78
CA TRP A 14 2.27 -9.48 0.83
C TRP A 14 3.10 -10.57 1.52
N LYS A 15 2.74 -11.84 1.30
CA LYS A 15 3.43 -13.01 1.87
C LYS A 15 4.22 -13.75 0.79
N PRO A 16 5.57 -13.72 0.81
CA PRO A 16 6.38 -14.40 -0.19
C PRO A 16 6.30 -15.92 -0.02
N GLY A 17 6.37 -16.65 -1.14
CA GLY A 17 6.31 -18.12 -1.12
C GLY A 17 4.92 -18.71 -0.90
N CYS A 18 3.89 -17.87 -0.75
CA CYS A 18 2.49 -18.25 -0.75
C CYS A 18 1.76 -17.42 -1.81
N TYR A 19 0.78 -18.00 -2.51
CA TYR A 19 -0.12 -17.23 -3.35
C TYR A 19 -1.12 -16.50 -2.45
N GLY A 20 -0.75 -15.34 -1.88
CA GLY A 20 -1.70 -14.54 -1.13
C GLY A 20 -1.12 -13.49 -0.20
N TYR A 21 -1.98 -13.07 0.72
CA TYR A 21 -1.75 -11.99 1.65
C TYR A 21 -1.92 -12.48 3.09
N THR A 22 -1.32 -11.79 4.04
CA THR A 22 -1.43 -12.06 5.48
C THR A 22 -1.75 -10.77 6.23
N ASP A 23 -2.57 -10.86 7.27
CA ASP A 23 -2.81 -9.78 8.23
C ASP A 23 -1.70 -9.69 9.29
N ASP A 24 -0.92 -10.75 9.47
CA ASP A 24 0.22 -10.77 10.39
C ASP A 24 1.48 -10.16 9.77
N LEU A 25 1.91 -9.03 10.33
CA LEU A 25 3.16 -8.35 9.95
C LEU A 25 4.39 -9.24 10.13
N ALA A 26 4.39 -10.17 11.09
CA ALA A 26 5.51 -11.09 11.30
C ALA A 26 5.64 -12.12 10.17
N GLU A 27 4.56 -12.40 9.45
CA GLU A 27 4.54 -13.28 8.29
C GLU A 27 4.77 -12.53 6.96
N ALA A 28 4.77 -11.19 6.99
CA ALA A 28 4.95 -10.37 5.81
C ALA A 28 6.37 -10.52 5.23
N GLY A 29 6.46 -10.45 3.90
CA GLY A 29 7.74 -10.49 3.21
C GLY A 29 8.58 -9.25 3.44
N LEU A 30 9.88 -9.48 3.68
CA LEU A 30 10.87 -8.42 3.73
C LEU A 30 11.64 -8.36 2.40
N PHE A 31 11.58 -7.20 1.75
CA PHE A 31 12.15 -6.98 0.43
C PHE A 31 13.18 -5.84 0.45
N SER A 32 14.05 -5.81 -0.56
CA SER A 32 14.77 -4.57 -0.88
C SER A 32 13.78 -3.54 -1.43
N LYS A 33 14.18 -2.26 -1.44
CA LYS A 33 13.37 -1.19 -2.03
C LYS A 33 13.03 -1.49 -3.50
N GLU A 34 14.04 -1.84 -4.28
CA GLU A 34 13.91 -2.09 -5.72
C GLU A 34 13.00 -3.30 -5.99
N GLN A 35 13.11 -4.35 -5.16
CA GLN A 35 12.23 -5.51 -5.24
C GLN A 35 10.79 -5.16 -4.90
N ALA A 36 10.56 -4.44 -3.80
CA ALA A 36 9.22 -4.01 -3.39
C ALA A 36 8.57 -3.11 -4.45
N ASP A 37 9.31 -2.15 -4.98
CA ASP A 37 8.85 -1.24 -6.04
C ASP A 37 8.51 -1.99 -7.33
N SER A 38 9.31 -2.99 -7.71
CA SER A 38 9.04 -3.81 -8.89
C SER A 38 7.76 -4.63 -8.72
N ILE A 39 7.63 -5.34 -7.58
CA ILE A 39 6.45 -6.18 -7.29
C ILE A 39 5.18 -5.31 -7.22
N ALA A 40 5.24 -4.19 -6.50
CA ALA A 40 4.10 -3.28 -6.38
C ALA A 40 3.71 -2.69 -7.75
N ARG A 41 4.69 -2.32 -8.58
CA ARG A 41 4.43 -1.86 -9.96
C ARG A 41 3.72 -2.92 -10.78
N ASP A 42 4.24 -4.14 -10.80
CA ASP A 42 3.71 -5.23 -11.62
C ASP A 42 2.30 -5.65 -11.17
N ALA A 43 2.05 -5.70 -9.85
CA ALA A 43 0.73 -5.98 -9.29
C ALA A 43 -0.28 -4.86 -9.57
N ASN A 44 0.16 -3.60 -9.56
CA ASN A 44 -0.71 -2.46 -9.85
C ASN A 44 -1.10 -2.33 -11.32
N VAL A 45 -0.36 -2.95 -12.26
CA VAL A 45 -0.81 -3.06 -13.66
C VAL A 45 -2.17 -3.76 -13.74
N VAL A 46 -2.46 -4.64 -12.78
CA VAL A 46 -3.65 -5.48 -12.76
C VAL A 46 -4.74 -4.96 -11.80
N THR A 47 -4.54 -3.84 -11.09
CA THR A 47 -5.47 -3.10 -10.17
C THR A 47 -5.42 -3.37 -8.65
N GLU A 48 -4.39 -4.01 -8.11
CA GLU A 48 -4.40 -4.40 -6.66
C GLU A 48 -4.07 -3.28 -5.65
N ASN A 49 -3.75 -2.04 -6.07
CA ASN A 49 -3.40 -0.91 -5.18
C ASN A 49 -2.35 -1.27 -4.11
N GLU A 50 -1.28 -1.94 -4.54
CA GLU A 50 -0.13 -2.33 -3.73
C GLU A 50 0.81 -1.15 -3.49
N VAL A 51 1.32 -1.02 -2.26
CA VAL A 51 2.24 0.05 -1.86
C VAL A 51 3.47 -0.52 -1.17
N ALA A 52 4.65 -0.07 -1.59
CA ALA A 52 5.90 -0.38 -0.91
C ALA A 52 6.10 0.57 0.28
N LEU A 53 6.25 0.01 1.49
CA LEU A 53 6.41 0.75 2.74
C LEU A 53 7.70 0.35 3.46
N PRO A 54 8.50 1.30 3.98
CA PRO A 54 9.66 0.98 4.81
C PRO A 54 9.25 0.30 6.12
N GLU A 55 9.94 -0.79 6.51
CA GLU A 55 9.63 -1.57 7.72
C GLU A 55 9.55 -0.72 9.00
N HIS A 56 10.44 0.27 9.13
CA HIS A 56 10.49 1.14 10.31
C HIS A 56 9.28 2.06 10.46
N LEU A 57 8.60 2.43 9.36
CA LEU A 57 7.38 3.24 9.40
C LEU A 57 6.17 2.39 9.80
N VAL A 58 6.22 1.08 9.54
CA VAL A 58 5.13 0.14 9.85
C VAL A 58 5.15 -0.27 11.33
N LYS A 59 6.32 -0.55 11.91
CA LYS A 59 6.43 -0.95 13.33
C LYS A 59 5.95 0.12 14.30
N GLN A 60 5.89 1.38 13.88
CA GLN A 60 5.33 2.48 14.68
C GLN A 60 3.80 2.48 14.74
N GLN A 61 3.11 1.65 13.95
CA GLN A 61 1.64 1.62 13.83
C GLN A 61 0.96 0.49 14.63
N SER A 62 1.70 -0.22 15.49
CA SER A 62 1.22 -1.41 16.22
C SER A 62 0.14 -1.16 17.27
N SER A 63 -0.49 0.02 17.31
CA SER A 63 -1.59 0.31 18.25
C SER A 63 -2.89 0.84 17.61
N GLU A 64 -2.87 1.41 16.39
CA GLU A 64 -4.07 1.95 15.72
C GLU A 64 -3.88 1.92 14.19
N PRO A 65 -4.97 1.75 13.40
CA PRO A 65 -4.88 1.79 11.94
C PRO A 65 -4.29 3.14 11.49
N PRO A 66 -3.46 3.16 10.43
CA PRO A 66 -2.76 4.36 10.02
C PRO A 66 -3.71 5.48 9.64
N LEU A 67 -3.76 6.52 10.47
CA LEU A 67 -4.31 7.84 10.12
C LEU A 67 -3.72 8.35 8.80
N LEU A 68 -2.47 8.00 8.49
CA LEU A 68 -1.78 8.34 7.25
C LEU A 68 -2.36 7.71 5.98
N VAL A 69 -2.96 6.52 6.06
CA VAL A 69 -3.57 5.88 4.87
C VAL A 69 -4.90 6.54 4.56
N SER A 70 -5.66 6.94 5.58
CA SER A 70 -6.91 7.68 5.41
C SER A 70 -6.65 9.09 4.86
N GLU A 71 -5.63 9.80 5.37
CA GLU A 71 -5.22 11.11 4.84
C GLU A 71 -4.69 11.03 3.40
N LEU A 72 -3.91 9.99 3.05
CA LEU A 72 -3.45 9.79 1.67
C LEU A 72 -4.60 9.47 0.71
N ILE A 73 -5.60 8.69 1.15
CA ILE A 73 -6.82 8.40 0.37
C ILE A 73 -7.67 9.67 0.20
N GLU A 74 -7.84 10.48 1.24
CA GLU A 74 -8.57 11.76 1.17
C GLU A 74 -7.87 12.76 0.24
N LEU A 75 -6.54 12.89 0.32
CA LEU A 75 -5.76 13.76 -0.56
C LEU A 75 -5.82 13.31 -2.03
N GLN A 76 -5.80 12.00 -2.30
CA GLN A 76 -5.97 11.48 -3.66
C GLN A 76 -7.40 11.65 -4.18
N THR A 77 -8.41 11.52 -3.33
CA THR A 77 -9.82 11.69 -3.70
C THR A 77 -10.15 13.17 -3.99
N LEU A 78 -9.59 14.11 -3.22
CA LEU A 78 -9.71 15.55 -3.46
C LEU A 78 -9.07 15.98 -4.78
N GLN A 79 -7.90 15.43 -5.15
CA GLN A 79 -7.27 15.71 -6.44
C GLN A 79 -8.04 15.15 -7.64
N GLN A 80 -8.77 14.03 -7.49
CA GLN A 80 -9.63 13.51 -8.56
C GLN A 80 -11.01 14.22 -8.63
N GLY A 81 -11.48 14.81 -7.53
CA GLY A 81 -12.70 15.63 -7.51
C GLY A 81 -12.59 16.95 -8.28
N GLU A 82 -11.40 17.54 -8.38
CA GLU A 82 -11.19 18.78 -9.16
C GLU A 82 -11.16 18.58 -10.68
N ILE A 83 -10.96 17.34 -11.16
CA ILE A 83 -11.03 17.04 -12.61
C ILE A 83 -12.49 16.83 -13.06
N ALA A 84 -13.36 16.35 -12.17
CA ALA A 84 -14.79 16.16 -12.49
C ALA A 84 -15.60 17.47 -12.49
N ALA A 85 -15.17 18.50 -11.74
CA ALA A 85 -15.88 19.77 -11.66
C ALA A 85 -15.54 20.77 -12.79
N ARG A 86 -14.60 20.45 -13.69
CA ARG A 86 -14.21 21.32 -14.82
C ARG A 86 -14.75 20.91 -16.19
N PHE A 87 -15.57 19.85 -16.24
CA PHE A 87 -16.24 19.39 -17.48
C PHE A 87 -17.77 19.43 -17.42
N VAL A 88 -18.35 20.10 -16.43
CA VAL A 88 -19.78 20.44 -16.42
C VAL A 88 -19.94 21.90 -16.03
N CYS A 89 -19.69 22.79 -16.99
CA CYS A 89 -20.30 24.11 -17.17
C CYS A 89 -19.98 24.58 -18.59
#